data_AF-A0A822HKG3-F1
#
_entry.id   AF-A0A822HKG3-F1
#
_cell.length_a   1.000
_cell.length_b   1.000
_cell.length_c   1.000
_cell.angle_alpha   90.00
_cell.angle_beta   90.00
_cell.angle_gamma   90.00
#
_symmetry.space_group_name_H-M   'P 1'
#
loop_
_entity.id
_entity.type
_entity.pdbx_description
1 polymer ?
#
loop_
_entity_poly.entity_id
_entity_poly.type
_entity_poly.pdbx_seq_one_letter_code
_entity_poly.pdbx_strand_id
1 'polypeptide(L)'
;MKIAYQEHNQTSKFYFLSGCDTFVNVPHLLKRLDEYNHTKALVIGGHPFGHTCYKKKNQTASGVSYPSGGAGFFVSAALMEMMYPKIHLFFQDDWPSEKFPYSDVALNCFAASLGVQPSFVPGFWAFTPEQTIKRDGL
;
A
#
# COMPACT_ATOMS: atom_id res chain seq x y z
N MET A 1 -4.95 -18.30 11.67
CA MET A 1 -4.62 -16.87 11.74
C MET A 1 -5.90 -16.09 11.48
N LYS A 2 -6.52 -15.52 12.52
CA LYS A 2 -7.59 -14.54 12.31
C LYS A 2 -6.94 -13.30 11.69
N ILE A 3 -7.53 -12.78 10.64
CA ILE A 3 -6.95 -11.66 9.89
C ILE A 3 -7.29 -10.39 10.68
N ALA A 4 -6.31 -9.51 10.93
CA ALA A 4 -6.48 -8.28 11.71
C ALA A 4 -7.68 -7.41 11.25
N TYR A 5 -8.03 -7.48 9.96
CA TYR A 5 -9.24 -6.87 9.43
C TYR A 5 -10.51 -7.41 10.09
N GLN A 6 -10.68 -8.73 10.24
CA GLN A 6 -11.88 -9.32 10.84
C GLN A 6 -12.06 -8.97 12.32
N GLU A 7 -10.96 -8.69 13.03
CA GLU A 7 -10.99 -8.35 14.45
C GLU A 7 -11.27 -6.87 14.69
N HIS A 8 -10.95 -6.01 13.71
CA HIS A 8 -10.95 -4.57 13.89
C HIS A 8 -11.66 -3.78 12.78
N ASN A 9 -12.37 -4.44 11.85
CA ASN A 9 -13.11 -3.76 10.77
C ASN A 9 -14.14 -2.75 11.27
N GLN A 10 -14.63 -2.88 12.50
CA GLN A 10 -15.58 -1.94 13.10
C GLN A 10 -14.91 -0.73 13.78
N THR A 11 -13.61 -0.77 14.04
CA THR A 11 -12.92 0.25 14.87
C THR A 11 -11.70 0.87 14.20
N SER A 12 -11.08 0.19 13.24
CA SER A 12 -9.89 0.68 12.55
C SER A 12 -10.26 1.75 11.53
N LYS A 13 -9.54 2.88 11.59
CA LYS A 13 -9.64 3.95 10.58
C LYS A 13 -8.64 3.75 9.44
N PHE A 14 -7.45 3.27 9.76
CA PHE A 14 -6.38 3.03 8.81
C PHE A 14 -5.66 1.73 9.18
N TYR A 15 -5.14 1.05 8.17
CA TYR A 15 -4.26 -0.11 8.32
C TYR A 15 -2.89 0.27 7.77
N PHE A 16 -1.85 0.07 8.59
CA PHE A 16 -0.47 0.30 8.19
C PHE A 16 0.16 -1.03 7.75
N LEU A 17 0.71 -1.05 6.55
CA LEU A 17 1.43 -2.20 5.99
C LEU A 17 2.90 -1.82 5.89
N SER A 18 3.77 -2.67 6.41
CA SER A 18 5.21 -2.37 6.51
C SER A 18 6.01 -3.66 6.75
N GLY A 19 7.30 -3.62 6.38
CA GLY A 19 8.25 -4.66 6.72
C GLY A 19 8.53 -4.71 8.23
N CYS A 20 8.96 -5.87 8.73
CA CYS A 20 9.32 -6.01 10.15
C CYS A 20 10.62 -5.30 10.55
N ASP A 21 11.36 -4.80 9.55
CA ASP A 21 12.61 -4.04 9.64
C ASP A 21 12.39 -2.52 9.52
N THR A 22 11.15 -2.06 9.43
CA THR A 22 10.83 -0.63 9.31
C THR A 22 10.73 0.04 10.68
N PHE A 23 11.48 1.12 10.90
CA PHE A 23 11.31 1.99 12.06
C PHE A 23 10.08 2.89 11.90
N VAL A 24 9.23 2.95 12.94
CA VAL A 24 7.98 3.73 12.90
C VAL A 24 7.96 4.79 14.00
N ASN A 25 7.98 6.07 13.58
CA ASN A 25 7.71 7.20 14.49
C ASN A 25 6.20 7.38 14.67
N VAL A 26 5.61 6.61 15.59
CA VAL A 26 4.15 6.55 15.80
C VAL A 26 3.52 7.93 16.06
N PRO A 27 4.03 8.80 16.95
CA PRO A 27 3.41 10.11 17.18
C PRO A 27 3.35 10.99 15.92
N HIS A 28 4.44 11.04 15.15
CA HIS A 28 4.49 11.83 13.92
C HIS A 28 3.55 11.26 12.84
N LEU A 29 3.48 9.93 12.77
CA LEU A 29 2.62 9.20 11.86
C LEU A 29 1.13 9.42 12.17
N LEU A 30 0.72 9.38 13.44
CA LEU A 30 -0.66 9.64 13.85
C LEU A 30 -1.09 11.07 13.50
N LYS A 31 -0.24 12.07 13.80
CA LYS A 31 -0.51 13.47 13.45
C LYS A 31 -0.72 13.68 11.95
N ARG A 32 0.01 12.94 11.11
CA ARG A 32 -0.15 13.02 9.65
C ARG A 32 -1.47 12.42 9.17
N LEU A 33 -2.02 11.41 9.86
CA LEU A 33 -3.30 10.81 9.51
C LEU A 33 -4.51 11.72 9.81
N ASP A 34 -4.37 12.73 10.67
CA ASP A 34 -5.44 13.69 10.99
C ASP A 34 -5.91 14.48 9.76
N GLU A 35 -5.08 14.61 8.73
CA GLU A 35 -5.39 15.31 7.48
C GLU A 35 -6.25 14.46 6.51
N TYR A 36 -6.42 13.17 6.79
CA TYR A 36 -7.06 12.22 5.87
C TYR A 36 -8.42 11.76 6.35
N ASN A 37 -9.39 11.77 5.43
CA ASN A 37 -10.70 11.20 5.68
C ASN A 37 -10.71 9.69 5.39
N HIS A 38 -10.64 8.87 6.46
CA HIS A 38 -10.67 7.41 6.40
C HIS A 38 -11.95 6.79 5.80
N THR A 39 -13.04 7.56 5.66
CA THR A 39 -14.25 7.09 4.97
C THR A 39 -14.16 7.18 3.44
N LYS A 40 -13.09 7.80 2.93
CA LYS A 40 -12.73 7.74 1.50
C LYS A 40 -11.72 6.63 1.28
N ALA A 41 -11.79 5.98 0.13
CA ALA A 41 -10.82 4.98 -0.27
C ALA A 41 -9.47 5.65 -0.59
N LEU A 42 -8.46 5.36 0.23
CA LEU A 42 -7.15 6.00 0.17
C LEU A 42 -6.02 4.97 0.27
N VAL A 43 -4.97 5.21 -0.52
CA VAL A 43 -3.62 4.68 -0.29
C VAL A 43 -2.71 5.86 0.01
N ILE A 44 -1.98 5.83 1.13
CA ILE A 44 -1.12 6.93 1.57
C ILE A 44 0.26 6.36 1.90
N GLY A 45 1.29 6.84 1.24
CA GLY A 45 2.66 6.41 1.54
C GLY A 45 3.65 7.34 0.86
N GLY A 46 4.89 6.92 0.73
CA GLY A 46 5.88 7.68 -0.02
C GLY A 46 6.81 6.76 -0.78
N HIS A 47 7.89 7.36 -1.28
CA HIS A 47 8.90 6.64 -2.02
C HIS A 47 8.31 5.92 -3.26
N PRO A 48 7.85 6.70 -4.27
CA PRO A 48 7.16 6.15 -5.42
C PRO A 48 8.07 5.26 -6.26
N PHE A 49 7.55 4.10 -6.65
CA PHE A 49 8.09 3.22 -7.68
C PHE A 49 7.05 3.00 -8.77
N GLY A 50 7.50 2.59 -9.97
CA GLY A 50 6.61 2.20 -11.07
C GLY A 50 6.60 0.69 -11.26
N HIS A 51 5.43 0.11 -11.53
CA HIS A 51 5.32 -1.30 -11.92
C HIS A 51 4.13 -1.57 -12.84
N THR A 52 4.27 -2.54 -13.74
CA THR A 52 3.17 -3.02 -14.60
C THR A 52 2.18 -3.86 -13.80
N CYS A 53 0.88 -3.61 -13.97
CA CYS A 53 -0.16 -4.41 -13.32
C CYS A 53 -0.68 -5.54 -14.22
N TYR A 54 -1.50 -6.40 -13.65
CA TYR A 54 -2.10 -7.55 -14.32
C TYR A 54 -3.62 -7.52 -14.16
N LYS A 55 -4.35 -7.75 -15.26
CA LYS A 55 -5.81 -8.01 -15.23
C LYS A 55 -6.12 -9.49 -15.04
N LYS A 56 -5.19 -10.35 -15.48
CA LYS A 56 -5.15 -11.81 -15.34
C LYS A 56 -3.68 -12.21 -15.30
N LYS A 57 -3.34 -13.40 -14.78
CA LYS A 57 -1.94 -13.86 -14.66
C LYS A 57 -1.10 -13.74 -15.96
N ASN A 58 -1.74 -13.82 -17.12
CA ASN A 58 -1.09 -13.72 -18.44
C ASN A 58 -1.41 -12.44 -19.23
N GLN A 59 -2.14 -11.48 -18.65
CA GLN A 59 -2.57 -10.26 -19.33
C GLN A 59 -2.16 -9.02 -18.53
N THR A 60 -1.22 -8.26 -19.08
CA THR A 60 -0.78 -6.99 -18.49
C THR A 60 -1.84 -5.89 -18.62
N ALA A 61 -1.74 -4.92 -17.72
CA ALA A 61 -2.57 -3.73 -17.63
C ALA A 61 -1.68 -2.48 -17.59
N SER A 62 -2.30 -1.30 -17.59
CA SER A 62 -1.59 -0.06 -17.28
C SER A 62 -0.86 -0.19 -15.94
N GLY A 63 0.39 0.24 -15.93
CA GLY A 63 1.19 0.26 -14.71
C GLY A 63 0.67 1.28 -13.70
N VAL A 64 1.13 1.12 -12.46
CA VAL A 64 0.85 2.02 -11.35
C VAL A 64 2.14 2.63 -10.84
N SER A 65 2.04 3.87 -10.38
CA SER A 65 2.96 4.36 -9.36
C SER A 65 2.48 3.82 -8.01
N TYR A 66 3.36 3.30 -7.17
CA TYR A 66 3.00 2.72 -5.88
C TYR A 66 3.98 3.13 -4.77
N PRO A 67 3.53 3.26 -3.51
CA PRO A 67 4.42 3.45 -2.37
C PRO A 67 5.17 2.16 -2.06
N SER A 68 6.44 2.30 -1.70
CA SER A 68 7.28 1.16 -1.33
C SER A 68 6.76 0.45 -0.07
N GLY A 69 6.68 -0.89 -0.10
CA GLY A 69 6.41 -1.68 1.10
C GLY A 69 7.49 -1.53 2.18
N GLY A 70 8.75 -1.32 1.79
CA GLY A 70 9.87 -1.10 2.72
C GLY A 70 9.82 0.26 3.44
N ALA A 71 9.16 1.26 2.85
CA ALA A 71 8.88 2.52 3.53
C ALA A 71 7.64 2.45 4.44
N GLY A 72 6.84 1.40 4.26
CA GLY A 72 5.48 1.29 4.75
C GLY A 72 4.48 2.20 4.03
N PHE A 73 3.21 1.84 4.09
CA PHE A 73 2.10 2.65 3.58
C PHE A 73 0.79 2.33 4.29
N PHE A 74 -0.16 3.23 4.17
CA PHE A 74 -1.50 3.13 4.72
C PHE A 74 -2.53 2.79 3.67
N VAL A 75 -3.53 2.03 4.11
CA VAL A 75 -4.82 1.92 3.44
C VAL A 75 -5.93 2.36 4.41
N SER A 76 -6.86 3.17 3.92
CA SER A 76 -8.05 3.56 4.69
C SER A 76 -8.98 2.38 4.96
N ALA A 77 -9.82 2.48 5.99
CA ALA A 77 -10.91 1.54 6.25
C ALA A 77 -11.81 1.35 5.02
N ALA A 78 -12.24 2.43 4.37
CA ALA A 78 -13.12 2.35 3.20
C ALA A 78 -12.50 1.56 2.03
N LEU A 79 -11.21 1.78 1.73
CA LEU A 79 -10.52 0.97 0.72
C LEU A 79 -10.45 -0.51 1.14
N MET A 80 -10.27 -0.79 2.43
CA MET A 80 -10.18 -2.15 2.93
C MET A 80 -11.51 -2.90 2.92
N GLU A 81 -12.62 -2.21 3.15
CA GLU A 81 -13.96 -2.75 2.92
C GLU A 81 -14.18 -3.15 1.45
N MET A 82 -13.64 -2.39 0.51
CA MET A 82 -13.73 -2.70 -0.92
C MET A 82 -12.84 -3.89 -1.32
N MET A 83 -11.62 -3.93 -0.79
CA MET A 83 -10.61 -4.93 -1.17
C MET A 83 -10.85 -6.27 -0.49
N TYR A 84 -11.12 -6.29 0.82
CA TYR A 84 -11.18 -7.49 1.64
C TYR A 84 -12.06 -8.63 1.08
N PRO A 85 -13.30 -8.40 0.62
CA PRO A 85 -14.15 -9.48 0.10
C PRO A 85 -13.63 -10.10 -1.21
N LYS A 86 -12.71 -9.42 -1.92
CA LYS A 86 -12.21 -9.81 -3.25
C LYS A 86 -10.71 -10.11 -3.25
N ILE A 87 -10.00 -9.86 -2.16
CA ILE A 87 -8.54 -9.93 -2.09
C ILE A 87 -8.02 -11.34 -2.39
N HIS A 88 -8.70 -12.38 -1.90
CA HIS A 88 -8.31 -13.76 -2.16
C HIS A 88 -8.42 -14.10 -3.65
N LEU A 89 -9.53 -13.73 -4.29
CA LEU A 89 -9.76 -13.94 -5.72
C LEU A 89 -8.71 -13.20 -6.55
N PHE A 90 -8.38 -11.96 -6.19
CA PHE A 90 -7.34 -11.19 -6.87
C PHE A 90 -5.99 -11.93 -6.86
N PHE A 91 -5.54 -12.44 -5.71
CA PHE A 91 -4.28 -13.19 -5.62
C PHE A 91 -4.33 -14.57 -6.30
N GLN A 92 -5.52 -15.18 -6.39
CA GLN A 92 -5.71 -16.47 -7.01
C GLN A 92 -5.76 -16.38 -8.55
N ASP A 93 -6.48 -15.39 -9.08
CA ASP A 93 -6.90 -15.32 -10.48
C ASP A 93 -6.13 -14.26 -11.29
N ASP A 94 -5.79 -13.14 -10.67
CA ASP A 94 -5.28 -11.97 -11.37
C ASP A 94 -3.76 -11.80 -11.20
N TRP A 95 -3.27 -11.88 -9.95
CA TRP A 95 -1.87 -11.62 -9.64
C TRP A 95 -0.99 -12.87 -9.84
N PRO A 96 0.05 -12.81 -10.69
CA PRO A 96 0.98 -13.92 -10.94
C PRO A 96 2.00 -14.09 -9.79
N SER A 97 1.51 -14.47 -8.61
CA SER A 97 2.30 -14.60 -7.37
C SER A 97 3.53 -15.50 -7.49
N GLU A 98 3.48 -16.50 -8.38
CA GLU A 98 4.57 -17.46 -8.60
C GLU A 98 5.78 -16.82 -9.28
N LYS A 99 5.55 -15.75 -10.06
CA LYS A 99 6.58 -15.01 -10.78
C LYS A 99 6.94 -13.69 -10.12
N PHE A 100 5.96 -13.05 -9.48
CA PHE A 100 6.10 -11.72 -8.88
C PHE A 100 5.55 -11.73 -7.45
N PRO A 101 6.34 -12.14 -6.45
CA PRO A 101 5.90 -12.26 -5.06
C PRO A 101 5.86 -10.92 -4.31
N TYR A 102 5.71 -9.78 -5.01
CA TYR A 102 5.77 -8.43 -4.44
C TYR A 102 4.38 -7.99 -3.97
N SER A 103 4.13 -8.10 -2.66
CA SER A 103 2.81 -7.85 -2.06
C SER A 103 2.40 -6.37 -2.09
N ASP A 104 3.34 -5.45 -1.93
CA ASP A 104 3.12 -4.01 -2.03
C ASP A 104 2.66 -3.61 -3.44
N VAL A 105 3.32 -4.14 -4.47
CA VAL A 105 2.91 -3.95 -5.86
C VAL A 105 1.52 -4.53 -6.11
N ALA A 106 1.30 -5.77 -5.69
CA ALA A 106 0.04 -6.48 -5.89
C ALA A 106 -1.15 -5.71 -5.31
N LEU A 107 -1.02 -5.25 -4.06
CA LEU A 107 -2.05 -4.50 -3.36
C LEU A 107 -2.33 -3.14 -4.03
N ASN A 108 -1.30 -2.45 -4.52
CA ASN A 108 -1.49 -1.18 -5.22
C ASN A 108 -2.09 -1.35 -6.61
N CYS A 109 -1.75 -2.43 -7.33
CA CYS A 109 -2.44 -2.80 -8.55
C CYS A 109 -3.92 -3.10 -8.30
N PHE A 110 -4.24 -3.76 -7.19
CA PHE A 110 -5.62 -4.03 -6.82
C PHE A 110 -6.37 -2.75 -6.42
N ALA A 111 -5.75 -1.85 -5.64
CA ALA A 111 -6.33 -0.54 -5.35
C ALA A 111 -6.60 0.27 -6.64
N ALA A 112 -5.66 0.26 -7.58
CA ALA A 112 -5.81 0.93 -8.87
C ALA A 112 -6.93 0.34 -9.74
N SER A 113 -7.15 -0.98 -9.70
CA SER A 113 -8.27 -1.62 -10.43
C SER A 113 -9.64 -1.23 -9.84
N LEU A 114 -9.66 -0.79 -8.58
CA LEU A 114 -10.82 -0.19 -7.91
C LEU A 114 -10.91 1.33 -8.13
N GLY A 115 -10.04 1.91 -8.95
CA GLY A 115 -10.02 3.35 -9.26
C GLY A 115 -9.30 4.22 -8.23
N VAL A 116 -8.53 3.63 -7.31
CA VAL A 116 -7.85 4.34 -6.23
C VAL A 116 -6.38 4.52 -6.56
N GLN A 117 -5.91 5.77 -6.56
CA GLN A 117 -4.51 6.12 -6.80
C GLN A 117 -3.82 6.51 -5.49
N PRO A 118 -2.52 6.21 -5.32
CA PRO A 118 -1.80 6.56 -4.11
C PRO A 118 -1.53 8.06 -4.00
N SER A 119 -1.61 8.55 -2.77
CA SER A 119 -1.12 9.86 -2.37
C SER A 119 0.30 9.73 -1.84
N PHE A 120 1.26 10.39 -2.50
CA PHE A 120 2.67 10.37 -2.10
C PHE A 120 2.98 11.52 -1.15
N VAL A 121 3.47 11.19 0.04
CA VAL A 121 3.81 12.14 1.09
C VAL A 121 5.25 11.93 1.59
N PRO A 122 5.97 13.03 1.95
CA PRO A 122 7.27 12.93 2.59
C PRO A 122 7.21 12.22 3.96
N GLY A 123 8.35 11.67 4.39
CA GLY A 123 8.48 11.00 5.69
C GLY A 123 8.28 9.48 5.64
N PHE A 124 8.16 8.90 4.45
CA PHE A 124 8.19 7.47 4.19
C PHE A 124 9.45 7.17 3.38
N TRP A 125 10.39 6.44 3.97
CA TRP A 125 11.70 6.18 3.38
C TRP A 125 11.97 4.68 3.31
N ALA A 126 12.14 4.17 2.09
CA ALA A 126 12.51 2.76 1.87
C ALA A 126 14.02 2.52 2.03
N PHE A 127 14.80 3.58 2.06
CA PHE A 127 16.25 3.55 2.21
C PHE A 127 16.66 4.35 3.45
N THR A 128 17.88 4.13 3.91
CA THR A 128 18.42 4.93 5.00
C THR A 128 18.43 6.42 4.64
N PRO A 129 18.43 7.34 5.62
CA PRO A 129 18.55 8.76 5.34
C PRO A 129 19.76 9.08 4.44
N GLU A 130 20.90 8.44 4.68
CA GLU A 130 22.11 8.60 3.85
C GLU A 130 21.90 8.21 2.39
N GLN A 131 21.28 7.04 2.14
CA GLN A 131 20.95 6.58 0.79
C GLN A 131 19.92 7.47 0.11
N THR A 132 18.92 7.95 0.87
CA THR A 132 17.89 8.88 0.38
C THR A 132 18.51 10.20 -0.05
N ILE A 133 19.38 10.79 0.77
CA ILE A 133 20.14 12.02 0.48
C ILE A 133 20.96 11.85 -0.80
N LYS A 134 21.72 10.75 -0.91
CA LYS A 134 22.53 10.44 -2.11
C LYS A 134 21.70 10.29 -3.37
N ARG A 135 20.50 9.69 -3.28
CA ARG A 135 19.61 9.47 -4.44
C ARG A 135 18.89 10.74 -4.87
N ASP A 136 18.38 11.49 -3.90
CA ASP A 136 17.49 12.64 -4.14
C ASP A 136 18.27 13.96 -4.29
N GLY A 137 19.60 13.93 -4.08
CA GLY A 137 20.48 15.08 -4.27
C GLY A 137 20.26 16.20 -3.24
N LEU A 138 19.91 15.82 -2.01
CA LEU A 138 19.62 16.74 -0.90
C LEU A 138 20.87 17.08 -0.07
#